data_AF-A0A370X7E9-F1
#
_entry.id   AF-A0A370X7E9-F1
#
_cell.length_a   1.000
_cell.length_b   1.000
_cell.length_c   1.000
_cell.angle_alpha   90.00
_cell.angle_beta   90.00
_cell.angle_gamma   90.00
#
_symmetry.space_group_name_H-M   'P 1'
#
loop_
_entity.id
_entity.type
_entity.pdbx_description
1 polymer ?
#
loop_
_entity_poly.entity_id
_entity_poly.type
_entity_poly.pdbx_seq_one_letter_code
_entity_poly.pdbx_strand_id
1 'polypeptide(L)'
;MEPEAAPVAIEQEGIASISFMYARTVWSLVVQGNIVDEMIARTFLECPLPTQGGPNKNSSGNDPVNLSPQDNELLRRIDEVLHYVWDPVGVAHVPQARDEYESYVPQVFLRLKGTTDGKDVAEYLHWLSTEQIGVGANHEHDRKVVELLIGWRDQLIR
;
A
#
# COMPACT_ATOMS: atom_id res chain seq x y z
N MET A 1 -45.56 -35.66 18.18
CA MET A 1 -45.19 -34.46 18.96
C MET A 1 -43.73 -34.22 18.63
N GLU A 2 -43.50 -33.55 17.51
CA GLU A 2 -42.16 -33.17 17.05
C GLU A 2 -41.80 -31.81 17.62
N PRO A 3 -40.55 -31.62 18.07
CA PRO A 3 -39.95 -30.29 18.12
C PRO A 3 -38.96 -30.11 16.96
N GLU A 4 -39.44 -29.37 15.97
CA GLU A 4 -38.88 -28.12 15.43
C GLU A 4 -37.35 -28.04 15.19
N ALA A 5 -36.99 -28.03 13.91
CA ALA A 5 -35.66 -27.77 13.40
C ALA A 5 -35.22 -26.32 13.62
N ALA A 6 -34.05 -26.12 14.21
CA ALA A 6 -33.31 -24.86 14.19
C ALA A 6 -32.36 -24.82 12.96
N PRO A 7 -32.18 -23.68 12.28
CA PRO A 7 -31.31 -23.58 11.12
C PRO A 7 -29.84 -23.64 11.52
N VAL A 8 -29.10 -24.55 10.87
CA VAL A 8 -27.64 -24.66 10.92
C VAL A 8 -27.04 -23.39 10.30
N ALA A 9 -26.30 -22.63 11.10
CA ALA A 9 -25.49 -21.51 10.67
C ALA A 9 -24.33 -22.02 9.80
N ILE A 10 -24.12 -21.38 8.65
CA ILE A 10 -23.03 -21.67 7.73
C ILE A 10 -21.78 -20.95 8.27
N GLU A 11 -20.84 -21.70 8.83
CA GLU A 11 -19.49 -21.21 9.15
C GLU A 11 -18.68 -21.11 7.84
N GLN A 12 -18.45 -19.88 7.37
CA GLN A 12 -17.48 -19.57 6.31
C GLN A 12 -16.17 -19.17 6.98
N GLU A 13 -15.39 -20.16 7.39
CA GLU A 13 -14.01 -19.96 7.85
C GLU A 13 -13.06 -20.73 6.95
N GLY A 14 -12.04 -20.04 6.44
CA GLY A 14 -10.82 -20.72 6.03
C GLY A 14 -10.29 -20.44 4.62
N ILE A 15 -10.04 -19.18 4.25
CA ILE A 15 -8.95 -18.88 3.28
C ILE A 15 -8.19 -17.56 3.57
N ALA A 16 -8.44 -16.86 4.69
CA ALA A 16 -7.74 -15.59 4.97
C ALA A 16 -6.42 -15.73 5.77
N SER A 17 -6.09 -16.91 6.32
CA SER A 17 -5.12 -16.95 7.43
C SER A 17 -3.65 -17.16 7.05
N ILE A 18 -3.29 -17.41 5.78
CA ILE A 18 -1.88 -17.71 5.42
C ILE A 18 -1.11 -16.44 5.01
N SER A 19 -1.78 -15.43 4.48
CA SER A 19 -1.13 -14.15 4.10
C SER A 19 -0.83 -13.25 5.30
N PHE A 20 -1.64 -13.30 6.36
CA PHE A 20 -1.49 -12.45 7.56
C PHE A 20 -0.33 -12.83 8.49
N MET A 21 0.19 -14.06 8.40
CA MET A 21 1.24 -14.54 9.32
C MET A 21 2.66 -14.12 8.90
N TYR A 22 2.86 -13.83 7.61
CA TYR A 22 4.19 -13.46 7.09
C TYR A 22 4.56 -12.00 7.41
N ALA A 23 3.62 -11.06 7.36
CA ALA A 23 3.88 -9.65 7.65
C ALA A 23 4.23 -9.39 9.13
N ARG A 24 3.61 -10.10 10.08
CA ARG A 24 3.91 -9.92 11.52
C ARG A 24 5.23 -10.55 11.95
N THR A 25 5.68 -11.62 11.29
CA THR A 25 6.90 -12.33 11.71
C THR A 25 8.16 -11.61 11.23
N VAL A 26 8.13 -10.97 10.05
CA VAL A 26 9.28 -10.25 9.49
C VAL A 26 9.54 -8.93 10.27
N TRP A 27 8.50 -8.22 10.72
CA TRP A 27 8.64 -7.03 11.58
C TRP A 27 9.37 -7.32 12.89
N SER A 28 9.09 -8.46 13.52
CA SER A 28 9.73 -8.84 14.78
C SER A 28 11.22 -9.18 14.63
N LEU A 29 11.69 -9.54 13.44
CA LEU A 29 13.08 -9.91 13.18
C LEU A 29 13.94 -8.71 12.72
N VAL A 30 13.34 -7.72 12.04
CA VAL A 30 14.02 -6.47 11.66
C VAL A 30 14.39 -5.62 12.89
N VAL A 31 13.67 -5.75 14.01
CA VAL A 31 13.94 -5.01 15.26
C VAL A 31 15.09 -5.61 16.09
N GLN A 32 15.64 -6.79 15.76
CA GLN A 32 16.65 -7.49 16.58
C GLN A 32 18.00 -7.75 15.89
N GLY A 33 18.32 -7.03 14.82
CA GLY A 33 19.71 -6.82 14.38
C GLY A 33 20.56 -8.09 14.22
N ASN A 34 20.04 -9.13 13.54
CA ASN A 34 20.81 -10.34 13.28
C ASN A 34 20.48 -11.00 11.92
N ILE A 35 21.49 -10.96 11.04
CA ILE A 35 21.90 -11.96 10.04
C ILE A 35 21.34 -11.87 8.59
N VAL A 36 22.25 -11.36 7.74
CA VAL A 36 22.70 -11.67 6.36
C VAL A 36 21.73 -11.91 5.18
N ASP A 37 22.10 -11.21 4.10
CA ASP A 37 21.88 -11.36 2.66
C ASP A 37 21.09 -12.57 2.11
N GLU A 38 20.37 -12.26 1.02
CA GLU A 38 19.76 -13.17 0.03
C GLU A 38 18.35 -13.72 0.31
N MET A 39 17.34 -12.84 0.42
CA MET A 39 15.97 -13.20 0.01
C MET A 39 15.02 -12.02 -0.31
N ILE A 40 15.56 -10.82 -0.60
CA ILE A 40 14.77 -9.63 -1.00
C ILE A 40 14.80 -9.50 -2.52
N ALA A 41 14.08 -10.35 -3.26
CA ALA A 41 13.90 -10.14 -4.72
C ALA A 41 12.77 -10.94 -5.43
N ARG A 42 11.87 -11.67 -4.75
CA ARG A 42 10.93 -12.57 -5.49
C ARG A 42 9.47 -12.63 -5.05
N THR A 43 8.91 -11.55 -4.49
CA THR A 43 7.44 -11.49 -4.32
C THR A 43 6.91 -10.10 -4.66
N PHE A 44 7.27 -9.64 -5.87
CA PHE A 44 6.46 -8.68 -6.61
C PHE A 44 5.43 -9.48 -7.42
N LEU A 45 4.17 -9.02 -7.42
CA LEU A 45 2.98 -9.52 -8.14
C LEU A 45 2.11 -10.53 -7.38
N GLU A 46 1.05 -10.02 -6.73
CA GLU A 46 -0.32 -10.58 -6.76
C GLU A 46 -1.31 -9.64 -6.05
N CYS A 47 -1.51 -8.44 -6.61
CA CYS A 47 -2.80 -7.76 -6.46
C CYS A 47 -3.69 -8.24 -7.61
N PRO A 48 -4.78 -9.00 -7.37
CA PRO A 48 -5.66 -9.42 -8.43
C PRO A 48 -6.49 -8.23 -8.92
N LEU A 49 -6.22 -7.76 -10.14
CA LEU A 49 -7.18 -6.93 -10.87
C LEU A 49 -8.41 -7.79 -11.23
N PRO A 50 -9.64 -7.25 -11.17
CA PRO A 50 -10.79 -7.93 -11.75
C PRO A 50 -10.66 -7.92 -13.28
N THR A 51 -10.33 -9.07 -13.86
CA THR A 51 -10.55 -9.35 -15.30
C THR A 51 -12.01 -9.78 -15.44
N GLN A 52 -12.78 -9.23 -16.39
CA GLN A 52 -12.90 -9.79 -17.73
C GLN A 52 -13.29 -8.73 -18.79
N GLY A 53 -12.69 -8.81 -19.98
CA GLY A 53 -13.33 -8.29 -21.20
C GLY A 53 -12.43 -8.00 -22.40
N GLY A 54 -11.98 -9.03 -23.13
CA GLY A 54 -11.70 -8.94 -24.58
C GLY A 54 -10.25 -9.18 -25.04
N PRO A 55 -10.02 -9.85 -26.20
CA PRO A 55 -8.68 -10.25 -26.63
C PRO A 55 -8.03 -9.17 -27.52
N ASN A 56 -6.76 -8.86 -27.29
CA ASN A 56 -5.89 -8.40 -28.37
C ASN A 56 -4.44 -8.87 -28.16
N LYS A 57 -3.92 -9.61 -29.14
CA LYS A 57 -2.53 -10.00 -29.26
C LYS A 57 -1.80 -8.91 -30.04
N ASN A 58 -0.88 -8.19 -29.42
CA ASN A 58 0.34 -7.69 -30.07
C ASN A 58 1.26 -6.95 -29.08
N SER A 59 2.56 -7.09 -29.37
CA SER A 59 3.65 -6.20 -28.98
C SER A 59 4.39 -6.52 -27.67
N SER A 60 5.41 -7.36 -27.85
CA SER A 60 6.79 -7.16 -27.37
C SER A 60 7.06 -5.78 -26.74
N GLY A 61 7.55 -5.75 -25.49
CA GLY A 61 8.02 -4.53 -24.84
C GLY A 61 8.58 -4.78 -23.44
N ASN A 62 9.85 -5.17 -23.33
CA ASN A 62 10.65 -4.97 -22.11
C ASN A 62 11.34 -3.60 -22.20
N ASP A 63 10.56 -2.53 -22.40
CA ASP A 63 11.09 -1.18 -22.29
C ASP A 63 11.06 -0.78 -20.80
N PRO A 64 12.18 -0.33 -20.21
CA PRO A 64 12.15 0.22 -18.86
C PRO A 64 11.17 1.39 -18.84
N VAL A 65 10.23 1.39 -17.89
CA VAL A 65 9.21 2.45 -17.73
C VAL A 65 9.92 3.80 -17.67
N ASN A 66 9.86 4.56 -18.77
CA ASN A 66 10.49 5.87 -18.85
C ASN A 66 9.51 6.91 -18.27
N LEU A 67 9.67 7.21 -16.99
CA LEU A 67 8.87 8.21 -16.28
C LEU A 67 9.34 9.63 -16.65
N SER A 68 8.39 10.56 -16.78
CA SER A 68 8.73 11.98 -17.01
C SER A 68 9.51 12.55 -15.82
N PRO A 69 10.31 13.63 -16.01
CA PRO A 69 10.97 14.31 -14.89
C PRO A 69 9.99 14.74 -13.78
N GLN A 70 8.78 15.16 -14.16
CA GLN A 70 7.71 15.54 -13.24
C GLN A 70 7.17 14.33 -12.46
N ASP A 71 7.04 13.17 -13.12
CA ASP A 71 6.61 11.94 -12.45
C ASP A 71 7.66 11.45 -11.45
N ASN A 72 8.95 11.50 -11.82
CA ASN A 72 10.04 11.17 -10.91
C ASN A 72 10.08 12.13 -9.72
N GLU A 73 9.86 13.43 -9.94
CA GLU A 73 9.75 14.39 -8.85
C GLU A 73 8.57 14.09 -7.94
N LEU A 74 7.41 13.78 -8.49
CA LEU A 74 6.22 13.46 -7.70
C LEU A 74 6.43 12.20 -6.86
N LEU A 75 7.10 11.17 -7.40
CA LEU A 75 7.48 9.98 -6.62
C LEU A 75 8.36 10.33 -5.42
N ARG A 76 9.36 11.20 -5.61
CA ARG A 76 10.20 11.67 -4.50
C ARG A 76 9.39 12.43 -3.43
N ARG A 77 8.44 13.27 -3.85
CA ARG A 77 7.58 13.99 -2.89
C ARG A 77 6.65 13.08 -2.14
N ILE A 78 6.09 12.07 -2.80
CA ILE A 78 5.26 11.06 -2.13
C ILE A 78 6.10 10.34 -1.08
N ASP A 79 7.30 9.87 -1.44
CA ASP A 79 8.23 9.19 -0.54
C ASP A 79 8.57 10.03 0.70
N GLU A 80 8.89 11.32 0.53
CA GLU A 80 9.12 12.25 1.65
C GLU A 80 7.86 12.46 2.51
N VAL A 81 6.70 12.65 1.89
CA VAL A 81 5.45 12.89 2.62
C VAL A 81 5.03 11.66 3.43
N LEU A 82 5.16 10.45 2.88
CA LEU A 82 4.85 9.23 3.61
C LEU A 82 5.76 9.07 4.83
N HIS A 83 7.06 9.31 4.66
CA HIS A 83 8.03 9.12 5.74
C HIS A 83 8.04 10.22 6.80
N TYR A 84 7.88 11.50 6.45
CA TYR A 84 8.00 12.59 7.42
C TYR A 84 6.66 13.16 7.92
N VAL A 85 5.57 12.96 7.17
CA VAL A 85 4.28 13.57 7.49
C VAL A 85 3.24 12.53 7.88
N TRP A 86 3.09 11.47 7.08
CA TRP A 86 2.10 10.43 7.36
C TRP A 86 2.51 9.56 8.53
N ASP A 87 3.71 8.97 8.48
CA ASP A 87 4.41 8.23 9.54
C ASP A 87 3.53 7.68 10.69
N PRO A 88 2.64 6.73 10.40
CA PRO A 88 1.71 6.23 11.41
C PRO A 88 2.40 5.38 12.49
N VAL A 89 3.62 4.89 12.22
CA VAL A 89 4.45 4.13 13.18
C VAL A 89 5.31 5.07 14.05
N GLY A 90 5.65 6.26 13.56
CA GLY A 90 6.49 7.21 14.29
C GLY A 90 8.00 7.03 14.07
N VAL A 91 8.43 6.47 12.93
CA VAL A 91 9.83 6.15 12.62
C VAL A 91 10.57 7.23 11.82
N ALA A 92 9.94 8.37 11.52
CA ALA A 92 10.53 9.48 10.76
C ALA A 92 11.88 10.00 11.30
N HIS A 93 12.11 9.82 12.61
CA HIS A 93 13.31 10.26 13.31
C HIS A 93 14.40 9.19 13.39
N VAL A 94 14.15 7.99 12.85
CA VAL A 94 15.07 6.85 12.86
C VAL A 94 15.73 6.74 11.48
N PRO A 95 17.01 7.12 11.32
CA PRO A 95 17.66 7.14 10.02
C PRO A 95 17.69 5.79 9.29
N GLN A 96 17.70 4.70 10.06
CA GLN A 96 17.70 3.32 9.54
C GLN A 96 16.33 2.87 8.99
N ALA A 97 15.26 3.64 9.21
CA ALA A 97 13.90 3.30 8.79
C ALA A 97 13.42 4.18 7.62
N ARG A 98 14.35 4.75 6.83
CA ARG A 98 13.99 5.65 5.72
C ARG A 98 13.26 4.93 4.59
N ASP A 99 13.56 3.66 4.38
CA ASP A 99 12.99 2.77 3.36
C ASP A 99 11.67 2.13 3.79
N GLU A 100 11.25 2.28 5.05
CA GLU A 100 10.07 1.66 5.64
C GLU A 100 8.80 1.80 4.79
N TYR A 101 8.58 3.00 4.24
CA TYR A 101 7.39 3.32 3.48
C TYR A 101 7.60 3.29 1.95
N GLU A 102 8.81 2.99 1.48
CA GLU A 102 9.19 3.07 0.06
C GLU A 102 8.32 2.15 -0.81
N SER A 103 7.97 0.97 -0.29
CA SER A 103 7.15 -0.02 -1.00
C SER A 103 5.73 0.47 -1.34
N TYR A 104 5.21 1.46 -0.61
CA TYR A 104 3.87 2.02 -0.83
C TYR A 104 3.87 3.17 -1.84
N VAL A 105 5.03 3.79 -2.09
CA VAL A 105 5.17 4.97 -2.95
C VAL A 105 4.58 4.76 -4.36
N PRO A 106 4.86 3.65 -5.08
CA PRO A 106 4.30 3.45 -6.42
C PRO A 106 2.77 3.34 -6.43
N GLN A 107 2.20 2.73 -5.38
CA GLN A 107 0.76 2.55 -5.27
C GLN A 107 0.02 3.85 -4.94
N VAL A 108 0.61 4.70 -4.11
CA VAL A 108 0.10 6.06 -3.84
C VAL A 108 0.21 6.92 -5.09
N PHE A 109 1.32 6.83 -5.82
CA PHE A 109 1.53 7.59 -7.07
C PHE A 109 0.46 7.28 -8.12
N LEU A 110 0.17 6.00 -8.37
CA LEU A 110 -0.84 5.60 -9.36
C LEU A 110 -2.23 6.13 -9.01
N ARG A 111 -2.63 6.05 -7.74
CA ARG A 111 -3.91 6.59 -7.25
C ARG A 111 -3.95 8.11 -7.33
N LEU A 112 -2.88 8.77 -6.90
CA LEU A 112 -2.78 10.23 -6.91
C LEU A 112 -2.89 10.82 -8.32
N LYS A 113 -2.38 10.13 -9.36
CA LYS A 113 -2.55 10.54 -10.76
C LYS A 113 -3.96 10.31 -11.31
N GLY A 114 -4.66 9.29 -10.82
CA GLY A 114 -6.02 8.96 -11.26
C GLY A 114 -7.11 9.75 -10.54
N THR A 115 -6.81 10.28 -9.36
CA THR A 115 -7.81 10.91 -8.49
C THR A 115 -8.04 12.38 -8.77
N THR A 116 -9.26 12.85 -8.53
CA THR A 116 -9.59 14.28 -8.56
C THR A 116 -9.75 14.87 -7.16
N ASP A 117 -10.32 14.10 -6.23
CA ASP A 117 -10.64 14.55 -4.87
C ASP A 117 -9.80 13.89 -3.77
N GLY A 118 -8.96 12.91 -4.12
CA GLY A 118 -8.05 12.23 -3.19
C GLY A 118 -8.70 11.18 -2.29
N LYS A 119 -10.00 10.90 -2.45
CA LYS A 119 -10.69 9.96 -1.56
C LYS A 119 -10.11 8.55 -1.62
N ASP A 120 -9.81 8.08 -2.82
CA ASP A 120 -9.15 6.80 -3.08
C ASP A 120 -7.75 6.70 -2.42
N VAL A 121 -7.00 7.80 -2.39
CA VAL A 121 -5.71 7.88 -1.70
C VAL A 121 -5.93 7.82 -0.19
N ALA A 122 -6.92 8.54 0.34
CA ALA A 122 -7.21 8.58 1.77
C ALA A 122 -7.68 7.20 2.28
N GLU A 123 -8.56 6.53 1.54
CA GLU A 123 -9.01 5.17 1.82
C GLU A 123 -7.84 4.18 1.79
N TYR A 124 -6.90 4.36 0.85
CA TYR A 124 -5.72 3.52 0.76
C TYR A 124 -4.76 3.72 1.94
N LEU A 125 -4.46 4.97 2.33
CA LEU A 125 -3.65 5.26 3.52
C LEU A 125 -4.29 4.73 4.79
N HIS A 126 -5.61 4.89 4.91
CA HIS A 126 -6.37 4.33 6.02
C HIS A 126 -6.20 2.80 6.08
N TRP A 127 -6.45 2.09 4.97
CA TRP A 127 -6.26 0.64 4.89
C TRP A 127 -4.82 0.21 5.20
N LEU A 128 -3.81 0.95 4.74
CA LEU A 128 -2.42 0.69 5.11
C LEU A 128 -2.23 0.77 6.63
N SER A 129 -2.69 1.85 7.25
CA SER A 129 -2.54 2.08 8.70
C SER A 129 -3.25 1.03 9.56
N THR A 130 -4.46 0.59 9.15
CA THR A 130 -5.28 -0.33 9.95
C THR A 130 -5.00 -1.79 9.65
N GLU A 131 -4.90 -2.17 8.37
CA GLU A 131 -4.87 -3.57 7.96
C GLU A 131 -3.45 -4.07 7.68
N GLN A 132 -2.58 -3.24 7.11
CA GLN A 132 -1.20 -3.66 6.80
C GLN A 132 -0.26 -3.43 7.98
N ILE A 133 -0.33 -2.25 8.60
CA ILE A 133 0.58 -1.84 9.69
C ILE A 133 -0.04 -2.21 11.05
N GLY A 134 -1.34 -2.02 11.23
CA GLY A 134 -2.04 -2.39 12.46
C GLY A 134 -1.90 -1.39 13.61
N VAL A 135 -1.70 -0.10 13.31
CA VAL A 135 -1.51 1.00 14.29
C VAL A 135 -2.80 1.78 14.59
N GLY A 136 -3.86 1.51 13.84
CA GLY A 136 -5.19 2.09 14.04
C GLY A 136 -5.49 3.27 13.12
N ALA A 137 -6.76 3.65 13.10
CA ALA A 137 -7.30 4.63 12.16
C ALA A 137 -7.03 6.07 12.58
N ASN A 138 -6.64 6.93 11.63
CA ASN A 138 -6.60 8.37 11.82
C ASN A 138 -7.04 9.14 10.56
N HIS A 139 -8.34 9.09 10.27
CA HIS A 139 -8.92 9.68 9.06
C HIS A 139 -8.60 11.17 8.86
N GLU A 140 -8.54 11.96 9.94
CA GLU A 140 -8.24 13.40 9.84
C GLU A 140 -6.77 13.63 9.46
N HIS A 141 -5.87 12.76 9.93
CA HIS A 141 -4.46 12.80 9.54
C HIS A 141 -4.28 12.34 8.09
N ASP A 142 -4.88 11.22 7.71
CA ASP A 142 -4.86 10.71 6.34
C ASP A 142 -5.37 11.77 5.36
N ARG A 143 -6.47 12.45 5.70
CA ARG A 143 -7.04 13.56 4.90
C ARG A 143 -6.03 14.69 4.69
N LYS A 144 -5.34 15.16 5.74
CA LYS A 144 -4.34 16.23 5.64
C LYS A 144 -3.14 15.82 4.77
N VAL A 145 -2.72 14.56 4.89
CA VAL A 145 -1.65 14.00 4.06
C VAL A 145 -2.07 14.01 2.59
N VAL A 146 -3.30 13.58 2.29
CA VAL A 146 -3.84 13.60 0.92
C VAL A 146 -3.91 15.01 0.34
N GLU A 147 -4.36 15.99 1.12
CA GLU A 147 -4.38 17.40 0.67
C GLU A 147 -2.99 17.90 0.29
N LEU A 148 -1.97 17.53 1.06
CA LEU A 148 -0.58 17.86 0.77
C LEU A 148 -0.07 17.17 -0.51
N LEU A 149 -0.40 15.89 -0.70
CA LEU A 149 -0.03 15.12 -1.89
C LEU A 149 -0.68 15.69 -3.16
N ILE A 150 -1.96 16.06 -3.11
CA ILE A 150 -2.66 16.74 -4.20
C ILE A 150 -1.98 18.07 -4.51
N GLY A 151 -1.62 18.84 -3.48
CA GLY A 151 -0.88 20.10 -3.65
C GLY A 151 0.43 19.92 -4.42
N TRP A 152 1.20 18.87 -4.12
CA TRP A 152 2.42 18.55 -4.88
C TRP A 152 2.14 18.14 -6.31
N ARG A 153 1.16 17.26 -6.53
CA ARG A 153 0.75 16.83 -7.87
C ARG A 153 0.38 18.02 -8.75
N ASP A 154 -0.49 18.90 -8.25
CA ASP A 154 -1.03 20.04 -9.02
C ASP A 154 0.05 21.12 -9.28
N GLN A 155 1.11 21.16 -8.47
CA GLN A 155 2.26 22.02 -8.73
C GLN A 155 3.18 21.46 -9.81
N LEU A 156 3.34 20.13 -9.88
CA LEU A 156 4.30 19.47 -10.77
C LEU A 156 3.71 19.11 -12.14
N ILE A 157 2.44 18.73 -12.20
CA ILE A 157 1.76 18.26 -13.42
C ILE A 157 0.87 19.37 -14.03
N ARG A 158 1.36 20.62 -14.03
CA ARG A 158 0.64 21.75 -14.63
C ARG A 158 0.55 21.68 -16.15
#